data_AF-A0A9D4KAU3-F1
#
_entry.id   AF-A0A9D4KAU3-F1
#
_cell.length_a   1.000
_cell.length_b   1.000
_cell.length_c   1.000
_cell.angle_alpha   90.00
_cell.angle_beta   90.00
_cell.angle_gamma   90.00
#
_symmetry.space_group_name_H-M   'P 1'
#
loop_
_entity.id
_entity.type
_entity.pdbx_description
1 polymer ?
#
loop_
_entity_poly.entity_id
_entity_poly.type
_entity_poly.pdbx_seq_one_letter_code
_entity_poly.pdbx_strand_id
1 'polypeptide(L)'
;MSLDEYERRDYCTLVKRMKQRFGSSAHESKYLGMLENRQRRPGESIISLCDDIRQLTNKAYSQLNTQSQDIVALNQVYKIISPEMKCRCIDNNCSSIHEAAAVIDKYFFYSI
;
A
#
# COMPACT_ATOMS: atom_id res chain seq x y z
N MET A 1 -22.54 33.22 -0.51
CA MET A 1 -23.62 32.83 0.42
C MET A 1 -23.05 31.78 1.35
N SER A 2 -22.84 32.12 2.63
CA SER A 2 -22.42 31.19 3.67
C SER A 2 -23.65 30.55 4.31
N LEU A 3 -23.64 29.22 4.47
CA LEU A 3 -24.69 28.47 5.17
C LEU A 3 -24.87 29.01 6.60
N ASP A 4 -26.13 29.07 7.02
CA ASP A 4 -26.53 29.48 8.36
C ASP A 4 -25.96 28.53 9.44
N GLU A 5 -25.79 29.00 10.67
CA GLU A 5 -25.13 28.23 11.74
C GLU A 5 -25.88 26.93 12.09
N TYR A 6 -27.20 26.93 11.95
CA TYR A 6 -28.04 25.76 12.19
C TYR A 6 -27.89 24.71 11.09
N GLU A 7 -27.88 25.13 9.83
CA GLU A 7 -27.69 24.27 8.66
C GLU A 7 -26.28 23.67 8.63
N ARG A 8 -25.27 24.42 9.10
CA ARG A 8 -23.91 23.90 9.29
C ARG A 8 -23.83 22.78 10.30
N ARG A 9 -24.59 22.84 11.41
CA ARG A 9 -24.62 21.78 12.44
C ARG A 9 -25.21 20.50 11.89
N ASP A 10 -26.31 20.60 11.15
CA ASP A 10 -26.96 19.44 10.55
C ASP A 10 -26.11 18.83 9.44
N TYR A 11 -25.52 19.67 8.59
CA TYR A 11 -24.56 19.25 7.56
C TYR A 11 -23.32 18.56 8.16
N CYS A 12 -22.67 19.14 9.18
CA CYS A 12 -21.53 18.52 9.84
C CYS A 12 -21.89 17.18 10.49
N THR A 13 -23.11 17.07 11.05
CA THR A 13 -23.61 15.84 11.66
C THR A 13 -23.90 14.77 10.59
N LEU A 14 -24.49 15.16 9.46
CA LEU A 14 -24.74 14.29 8.32
C LEU A 14 -23.42 13.78 7.71
N VAL A 15 -22.47 14.69 7.46
CA VAL A 15 -21.13 14.34 6.96
C VAL A 15 -20.41 13.42 7.94
N LYS A 16 -20.49 13.67 9.26
CA LYS A 16 -19.90 12.80 10.28
C LYS A 16 -20.55 11.42 10.28
N ARG A 17 -21.88 11.32 10.18
CA ARG A 17 -22.59 10.03 10.12
C ARG A 17 -22.30 9.28 8.82
N MET A 18 -22.21 9.97 7.68
CA MET A 18 -21.80 9.38 6.42
C MET A 18 -20.34 8.88 6.49
N LYS A 19 -19.42 9.68 7.03
CA LYS A 19 -18.04 9.25 7.28
C LYS A 19 -17.95 8.15 8.34
N GLN A 20 -18.88 8.04 9.28
CA GLN A 20 -18.85 6.95 10.25
C GLN A 20 -19.38 5.64 9.64
N ARG A 21 -20.39 5.73 8.78
CA ARG A 21 -21.00 4.58 8.11
C ARG A 21 -20.18 4.08 6.92
N PHE A 22 -19.56 4.99 6.19
CA PHE A 22 -18.83 4.72 4.93
C PHE A 22 -17.34 5.06 5.01
N GLY A 23 -16.91 5.87 5.98
CA GLY A 23 -15.53 6.34 6.09
C GLY A 23 -14.66 5.39 6.91
N SER A 24 -13.73 4.79 6.18
CA SER A 24 -12.37 4.46 6.59
C SER A 24 -12.16 3.35 7.62
N SER A 25 -12.68 3.38 8.85
CA SER A 25 -12.17 2.45 9.90
C SER A 25 -12.30 0.97 9.53
N ALA A 26 -13.49 0.52 9.09
CA ALA A 26 -13.67 -0.86 8.65
C ALA A 26 -12.95 -1.18 7.32
N HIS A 27 -12.69 -0.15 6.50
CA HIS A 27 -12.01 -0.30 5.22
C HIS A 27 -10.49 -0.40 5.40
N GLU A 28 -9.90 0.39 6.29
CA GLU A 28 -8.48 0.35 6.67
C GLU A 28 -8.13 -1.04 7.21
N SER A 29 -8.88 -1.56 8.19
CA SER A 29 -8.66 -2.92 8.70
C SER A 29 -8.80 -4.00 7.63
N LYS A 30 -9.72 -3.82 6.67
CA LYS A 30 -9.86 -4.73 5.53
C LYS A 30 -8.62 -4.69 4.62
N TYR A 31 -8.14 -3.50 4.26
CA TYR A 31 -6.96 -3.36 3.40
C TYR A 31 -5.69 -3.81 4.11
N LEU A 32 -5.58 -3.61 5.43
CA LEU A 32 -4.50 -4.18 6.25
C LEU A 32 -4.51 -5.70 6.17
N GLY A 33 -5.67 -6.34 6.39
CA GLY A 33 -5.79 -7.79 6.26
C GLY A 33 -5.48 -8.29 4.86
N MET A 34 -5.86 -7.55 3.81
CA MET A 34 -5.50 -7.89 2.42
C MET A 34 -4.00 -7.74 2.15
N LEU A 35 -3.35 -6.71 2.70
CA LEU A 35 -1.92 -6.47 2.57
C LEU A 35 -1.12 -7.59 3.26
N GLU A 36 -1.48 -7.94 4.50
CA GLU A 36 -0.80 -8.97 5.29
C GLU A 36 -0.90 -10.35 4.64
N ASN A 37 -2.07 -10.69 4.09
CA ASN A 37 -2.31 -11.96 3.41
C ASN A 37 -1.84 -11.97 1.95
N ARG A 38 -1.30 -10.86 1.43
CA ARG A 38 -0.83 -10.80 0.05
C ARG A 38 0.39 -11.68 -0.13
N GLN A 39 0.25 -12.68 -1.00
CA GLN A 39 1.31 -13.59 -1.44
C GLN A 39 1.43 -13.54 -2.96
N ARG A 40 2.62 -13.82 -3.52
CA ARG A 40 2.82 -13.88 -4.97
C ARG A 40 2.00 -15.01 -5.59
N ARG A 41 1.22 -14.72 -6.63
CA ARG A 41 0.46 -15.73 -7.37
C ARG A 41 1.37 -16.45 -8.39
N PRO A 42 1.10 -17.72 -8.72
CA PRO A 42 1.87 -18.42 -9.75
C PRO A 42 1.70 -17.73 -11.11
N GLY A 43 2.82 -17.47 -11.81
CA GLY A 43 2.82 -16.77 -13.11
C GLY A 43 2.62 -15.25 -13.04
N GLU A 44 2.51 -14.67 -11.85
CA GLU A 44 2.39 -13.23 -11.66
C GLU A 44 3.73 -12.51 -11.89
N SER A 45 3.68 -11.43 -12.67
CA SER A 45 4.80 -10.51 -12.86
C SER A 45 5.11 -9.78 -11.55
N ILE A 46 6.40 -9.62 -11.27
CA ILE A 46 6.89 -8.89 -10.10
C ILE A 46 6.41 -7.44 -10.10
N ILE A 47 6.37 -6.80 -11.27
CA ILE A 47 5.94 -5.41 -11.42
C ILE A 47 4.48 -5.27 -10.97
N SER A 48 3.60 -6.16 -11.44
CA SER A 48 2.19 -6.19 -11.04
C SER A 48 2.01 -6.45 -9.54
N LEU A 49 2.82 -7.34 -8.96
CA LEU A 49 2.81 -7.61 -7.52
C LEU A 49 3.19 -6.36 -6.71
N CYS A 50 4.26 -5.68 -7.12
CA CYS A 50 4.74 -4.46 -6.47
C CYS A 50 3.72 -3.32 -6.56
N ASP A 51 3.08 -3.13 -7.72
CA ASP A 51 2.02 -2.14 -7.90
C ASP A 51 0.80 -2.44 -7.03
N ASP A 52 0.37 -3.70 -6.95
CA ASP A 52 -0.72 -4.12 -6.07
C ASP A 52 -0.41 -3.84 -4.60
N ILE A 53 0.81 -4.18 -4.15
CA ILE A 53 1.24 -3.94 -2.76
C ILE A 53 1.25 -2.44 -2.48
N ARG A 54 1.73 -1.61 -3.41
CA ARG A 54 1.71 -0.16 -3.28
C ARG A 54 0.28 0.37 -3.14
N GLN A 55 -0.64 -0.09 -3.99
CA GLN A 55 -2.05 0.32 -3.92
C GLN A 55 -2.71 -0.12 -2.61
N LEU A 56 -2.43 -1.33 -2.15
CA LEU A 56 -2.95 -1.83 -0.87
C LEU A 56 -2.40 -1.02 0.30
N THR A 57 -1.10 -0.72 0.31
CA THR A 57 -0.49 0.11 1.36
C THR A 57 -1.08 1.52 1.40
N ASN A 58 -1.30 2.15 0.24
CA ASN A 58 -1.93 3.48 0.18
C ASN A 58 -3.35 3.48 0.74
N LYS A 59 -4.11 2.39 0.54
CA LYS A 59 -5.47 2.25 1.06
C LYS A 59 -5.51 1.83 2.53
N ALA A 60 -4.55 1.02 2.97
CA ALA A 60 -4.44 0.55 4.35
C ALA A 60 -3.91 1.65 5.29
N TYR A 61 -3.00 2.48 4.79
CA TYR A 61 -2.31 3.51 5.57
C TYR A 61 -2.50 4.90 4.97
N SER A 62 -3.74 5.28 4.63
CA SER A 62 -4.05 6.58 4.01
C SER A 62 -3.68 7.80 4.88
N GLN A 63 -3.42 7.59 6.16
CA GLN A 63 -3.03 8.63 7.13
C GLN A 63 -1.51 8.83 7.23
N LEU A 64 -0.71 7.89 6.71
CA LEU A 64 0.75 8.00 6.70
C LEU A 64 1.21 8.91 5.56
N ASN A 65 2.40 9.51 5.73
CA ASN A 65 3.07 10.21 4.65
C ASN A 65 3.57 9.23 3.58
N THR A 66 3.81 9.73 2.36
CA THR A 66 4.23 8.91 1.22
C THR A 66 5.51 8.12 1.48
N GLN A 67 6.48 8.71 2.18
CA GLN A 67 7.76 8.06 2.49
C GLN A 67 7.57 6.85 3.43
N SER A 68 6.74 7.00 4.47
CA SER A 68 6.39 5.91 5.38
C SER A 68 5.59 4.83 4.67
N GLN A 69 4.68 5.20 3.76
CA GLN A 69 3.97 4.24 2.92
C GLN A 69 4.93 3.43 2.05
N ASP A 70 5.89 4.06 1.39
CA ASP A 70 6.88 3.37 0.55
C ASP A 70 7.74 2.39 1.37
N ILE A 71 8.17 2.78 2.58
CA ILE A 71 8.92 1.89 3.49
C ILE A 71 8.07 0.67 3.91
N VAL A 72 6.81 0.89 4.27
CA VAL A 72 5.91 -0.21 4.66
C VAL A 72 5.69 -1.15 3.48
N ALA A 73 5.45 -0.59 2.30
CA ALA A 73 5.19 -1.35 1.09
C ALA A 73 6.46 -2.17 0.68
N LEU A 74 7.65 -1.57 0.78
CA LEU A 74 8.93 -2.25 0.53
C LEU A 74 9.16 -3.40 1.52
N ASN A 75 8.91 -3.18 2.81
CA ASN A 75 8.98 -4.24 3.81
C ASN A 75 8.01 -5.39 3.53
N GLN A 76 6.82 -5.10 2.98
CA GLN A 76 5.88 -6.13 2.60
C GLN A 76 6.39 -6.94 1.41
N VAL A 77 7.00 -6.30 0.41
CA VAL A 77 7.67 -7.01 -0.70
C VAL A 77 8.75 -7.95 -0.17
N TYR A 78 9.57 -7.50 0.79
CA TYR A 78 10.63 -8.31 1.41
C TYR A 78 10.16 -9.55 2.17
N LYS A 79 8.88 -9.59 2.59
CA LYS A 79 8.29 -10.79 3.20
C LYS A 79 7.84 -11.83 2.17
N ILE A 80 7.62 -11.40 0.93
CA ILE A 80 7.04 -12.24 -0.14
C ILE A 80 8.15 -12.81 -1.05
N ILE A 81 9.23 -12.05 -1.27
CA ILE A 81 10.35 -12.50 -2.11
C ILE A 81 11.31 -13.43 -1.37
N SER A 82 12.16 -14.14 -2.12
CA SER A 82 13.20 -14.99 -1.53
C SER A 82 14.23 -14.15 -0.75
N PRO A 83 14.87 -14.72 0.28
CA PRO A 83 15.88 -14.02 1.07
C PRO A 83 17.07 -13.55 0.22
N GLU A 84 17.44 -14.28 -0.83
CA GLU A 84 18.49 -13.87 -1.76
C GLU A 84 18.12 -12.57 -2.49
N MET A 85 16.88 -12.48 -2.99
CA MET A 85 16.39 -11.28 -3.68
C MET A 85 16.28 -10.08 -2.73
N LYS A 86 15.92 -10.33 -1.46
CA LYS A 86 15.96 -9.31 -0.42
C LYS A 86 17.37 -8.77 -0.22
N CYS A 87 18.37 -9.63 -0.10
CA CYS A 87 19.77 -9.19 0.02
C CYS A 87 20.18 -8.33 -1.18
N ARG A 88 19.85 -8.75 -2.41
CA ARG A 88 20.15 -7.96 -3.62
C ARG A 88 19.48 -6.59 -3.60
N CYS A 89 18.24 -6.47 -3.12
CA CYS A 89 17.58 -5.17 -2.99
C CYS A 89 18.28 -4.27 -1.95
N ILE A 90 18.75 -4.85 -0.86
CA ILE A 90 19.52 -4.14 0.19
C ILE A 90 20.88 -3.68 -0.36
N ASP A 91 21.60 -4.55 -1.06
CA ASP A 91 22.91 -4.23 -1.66
C ASP A 91 22.82 -3.10 -2.70
N ASN A 92 21.68 -3.00 -3.39
CA ASN A 92 21.38 -1.91 -4.33
C ASN A 92 20.78 -0.66 -3.66
N ASN A 93 20.70 -0.61 -2.32
CA ASN A 93 20.12 0.48 -1.54
C ASN A 93 18.72 0.90 -2.00
N CYS A 94 17.84 -0.07 -2.31
CA CYS A 94 16.48 0.22 -2.74
C CYS A 94 15.72 0.98 -1.65
N SER A 95 15.30 2.20 -1.98
CA SER A 95 14.57 3.11 -1.09
C SER A 95 13.09 3.19 -1.43
N SER A 96 12.70 2.76 -2.63
CA SER A 96 11.32 2.72 -3.11
C SER A 96 10.91 1.34 -3.59
N ILE A 97 9.59 1.09 -3.61
CA ILE A 97 9.03 -0.12 -4.22
C ILE A 97 9.42 -0.27 -5.68
N HIS A 98 9.50 0.84 -6.42
CA HIS A 98 9.78 0.81 -7.85
C HIS A 98 11.22 0.36 -8.13
N GLU A 99 12.18 0.85 -7.34
CA GLU A 99 13.58 0.41 -7.41
C GLU A 99 13.70 -1.08 -7.11
N ALA A 100 13.03 -1.55 -6.05
CA ALA A 100 13.00 -2.96 -5.71
C ALA A 100 12.39 -3.80 -6.84
N ALA A 101 11.27 -3.35 -7.44
CA ALA A 101 10.64 -4.04 -8.57
C ALA A 101 11.59 -4.18 -9.76
N ALA A 102 12.32 -3.11 -10.12
CA ALA A 102 13.27 -3.12 -11.22
C ALA A 102 14.47 -4.04 -10.97
N VAL A 103 15.01 -4.04 -9.75
CA VAL A 103 16.10 -4.94 -9.34
C VAL A 103 15.63 -6.38 -9.40
N ILE A 104 14.44 -6.66 -8.87
CA ILE A 104 13.91 -8.02 -8.84
C ILE A 104 13.66 -8.53 -10.25
N ASP A 105 12.97 -7.74 -11.08
CA ASP A 105 12.66 -8.10 -12.46
C ASP A 105 13.93 -8.38 -13.26
N LYS A 106 14.94 -7.51 -13.16
CA LYS A 106 16.25 -7.69 -13.80
C LYS A 106 16.85 -9.06 -13.46
N TYR A 107 16.92 -9.43 -12.19
CA TYR A 107 17.55 -10.69 -11.79
C TYR A 107 16.70 -11.94 -12.04
N PHE A 108 15.38 -11.82 -12.13
CA PHE A 108 14.51 -12.92 -12.55
C PHE A 108 14.74 -13.32 -14.02
N PHE A 109 15.06 -12.37 -14.90
CA PHE A 109 15.37 -12.65 -16.30
C PHE A 109 16.77 -13.22 -16.56
N TYR A 110 17.74 -12.99 -15.66
CA TYR A 110 19.11 -13.52 -15.81
C TYR A 110 19.33 -14.91 -15.17
N SER A 111 18.29 -15.54 -14.63
CA SER A 111 18.38 -16.85 -13.95
C SER A 111 17.81 -18.03 -14.79
N ILE A 112 17.60 -17.81 -16.09
CA ILE A 112 17.29 -18.84 -17.11
C ILE A 112 18.50 -18.93 -18.03
#